data_AF-A0A972LWQ3-F1
#
_entry.id   AF-A0A972LWQ3-F1
#
_cell.length_a   1.000
_cell.length_b   1.000
_cell.length_c   1.000
_cell.angle_alpha   90.00
_cell.angle_beta   90.00
_cell.angle_gamma   90.00
#
_symmetry.space_group_name_H-M   'P 1'
#
loop_
_entity.id
_entity.type
_entity.pdbx_description
1 polymer ?
#
loop_
_entity_poly.entity_id
_entity_poly.type
_entity_poly.pdbx_seq_one_letter_code
_entity_poly.pdbx_strand_id
1 'polypeptide(L)'
;MFAIVASTDAAEPVRQWQATPARPFVLRGTERRLLDRAERFLADEQWDDAIGALIRLLEQDNFRLIAVDDQRYISLTEYCHRLIAKLPVESLARYRNLVDATAKSVYRQGIENRDQAQLQQVIDKYFCSNWGDDALLALGELALQRGDYQTARNAWLQIGPPLGATDDRLIFPGTDVSLAAVAARLVLVAVREGDWERAERELAKLRENFPTATGRIGESEGVLVDLLASLLKQARRWPELVAPTDWRTFAANSQRTNASAAPAPKGLYELVWSQPIANEQLSVFPVVINDLVVFQDAISVRALRLNDGERVFTAQGDVFRSPVTSPEWQGQLRHTLTATDRYLFGVTMSPLGVRHKSEGDERNSVLWSLDLERDGAIAFHRPSEDASIGFVGAPVVKGTRLFVPIRSHEQTARAGIACYDTSTGERCWQRWLCQANTPATGWAHELATNLLTYDSGILYVNTNLGAVAAVRADDGQILWLRTYERQSANLDGGKGKFDSYRGPSPCVYHRGAVYLSPTDSKSLFTLDATSGEKLWQHETADGSLRVLSIQDQLQIQSSQGLQA
;
A
#
# COMPACT_ATOMS: atom_id res chain seq x y z
N MET A 1 -50.18 -50.67 -15.55
CA MET A 1 -48.99 -50.78 -14.68
C MET A 1 -47.84 -50.09 -15.39
N PHE A 2 -47.68 -48.78 -15.17
CA PHE A 2 -46.56 -47.99 -15.70
C PHE A 2 -45.69 -47.61 -14.51
N ALA A 3 -44.45 -48.09 -14.50
CA ALA A 3 -43.48 -47.79 -13.45
C ALA A 3 -42.81 -46.45 -13.74
N ILE A 4 -42.94 -45.51 -12.80
CA ILE A 4 -42.18 -44.25 -12.76
C ILE A 4 -40.81 -44.61 -12.20
N VAL A 5 -39.76 -44.44 -13.00
CA VAL A 5 -38.37 -44.51 -12.53
C VAL A 5 -38.07 -43.15 -11.88
N ALA A 6 -37.98 -43.12 -10.55
CA ALA A 6 -37.45 -41.99 -9.83
C ALA A 6 -35.93 -41.93 -10.07
N SER A 7 -35.44 -40.87 -10.71
CA SER A 7 -34.02 -40.54 -10.66
C SER A 7 -33.71 -40.10 -9.23
N THR A 8 -32.97 -40.92 -8.51
CA THR A 8 -32.30 -40.47 -7.29
C THR A 8 -31.20 -39.51 -7.70
N ASP A 9 -31.49 -38.21 -7.67
CA ASP A 9 -30.45 -37.18 -7.62
C ASP A 9 -29.70 -37.37 -6.31
N ALA A 10 -28.60 -38.12 -6.37
CA ALA A 10 -27.61 -38.10 -5.31
C ALA A 10 -27.09 -36.65 -5.26
N ALA A 11 -27.39 -35.93 -4.17
CA ALA A 11 -26.82 -34.61 -3.94
C ALA A 11 -25.29 -34.71 -4.09
N GLU A 12 -24.73 -33.95 -5.03
CA GLU A 12 -23.27 -33.87 -5.17
C GLU A 12 -22.68 -33.46 -3.80
N PRO A 13 -21.57 -34.07 -3.37
CA PRO A 13 -20.95 -33.75 -2.10
C PRO A 13 -20.57 -32.27 -2.05
N VAL A 14 -20.99 -31.59 -0.98
CA VAL A 14 -20.71 -30.17 -0.73
C VAL A 14 -19.21 -29.91 -0.88
N ARG A 15 -18.82 -29.10 -1.88
CA ARG A 15 -17.41 -28.78 -2.09
C ARG A 15 -17.00 -27.69 -1.12
N GLN A 16 -16.21 -28.05 -0.12
CA GLN A 16 -15.69 -27.11 0.87
C GLN A 16 -14.28 -26.68 0.50
N TRP A 17 -14.06 -25.37 0.39
CA TRP A 17 -12.72 -24.80 0.35
C TRP A 17 -12.26 -24.46 1.76
N GLN A 18 -11.11 -25.00 2.15
CA GLN A 18 -10.45 -24.67 3.40
C GLN A 18 -9.32 -23.67 3.16
N ALA A 19 -9.46 -22.47 3.69
CA ALA A 19 -8.45 -21.44 3.57
C ALA A 19 -7.18 -21.82 4.34
N THR A 20 -6.02 -21.72 3.69
CA THR A 20 -4.74 -21.84 4.38
C THR A 20 -4.22 -20.46 4.78
N PRO A 21 -3.56 -20.33 5.95
CA PRO A 21 -2.90 -19.08 6.32
C PRO A 21 -1.90 -18.63 5.26
N ALA A 22 -1.79 -17.32 5.07
CA ALA A 22 -0.75 -16.75 4.23
C ALA A 22 0.63 -17.17 4.74
N ARG A 23 1.52 -17.49 3.82
CA ARG A 23 2.92 -17.80 4.10
C ARG A 23 3.79 -16.69 3.52
N PRO A 24 4.25 -15.74 4.35
CA PRO A 24 5.18 -14.69 3.92
C PRO A 24 6.52 -15.27 3.49
N PHE A 25 7.21 -14.57 2.60
CA PHE A 25 8.55 -14.94 2.16
C PHE A 25 9.62 -14.53 3.19
N VAL A 26 9.70 -15.31 4.27
CA VAL A 26 10.63 -15.09 5.39
C VAL A 26 12.09 -15.44 5.06
N LEU A 27 13.01 -14.95 5.88
CA LEU A 27 14.44 -15.26 5.81
C LEU A 27 14.69 -16.76 5.95
N ARG A 28 15.54 -17.33 5.09
CA ARG A 28 15.90 -18.76 5.06
C ARG A 28 17.37 -18.93 4.67
N GLY A 29 17.86 -20.17 4.65
CA GLY A 29 19.15 -20.49 4.05
C GLY A 29 20.36 -19.93 4.79
N THR A 30 21.34 -19.44 4.04
CA THR A 30 22.64 -18.99 4.56
C THR A 30 22.50 -17.74 5.42
N GLU A 31 21.66 -16.81 5.00
CA GLU A 31 21.41 -15.54 5.69
C GLU A 31 20.70 -15.80 7.03
N ARG A 32 19.75 -16.74 7.09
CA ARG A 32 19.15 -17.17 8.38
C ARG A 32 20.19 -17.74 9.32
N ARG A 33 21.08 -18.63 8.84
CA ARG A 33 22.17 -19.19 9.67
C ARG A 33 23.18 -18.15 10.12
N LEU A 34 23.37 -17.08 9.35
CA LEU A 34 24.21 -15.95 9.74
C LEU A 34 23.53 -15.11 10.83
N LEU A 35 22.24 -14.84 10.71
CA LEU A 35 21.45 -14.17 11.75
C LEU A 35 21.43 -14.99 13.05
N ASP A 36 21.16 -16.30 12.98
CA ASP A 36 21.19 -17.20 14.14
C ASP A 36 22.57 -17.25 14.83
N ARG A 37 23.65 -16.98 14.09
CA ARG A 37 25.00 -16.84 14.67
C ARG A 37 25.16 -15.48 15.34
N ALA A 38 24.72 -14.40 14.70
CA ALA A 38 24.76 -13.06 15.27
C ALA A 38 23.99 -13.00 16.59
N GLU A 39 22.78 -13.56 16.65
CA GLU A 39 21.96 -13.63 17.87
C GLU A 39 22.65 -14.41 19.00
N ARG A 40 23.33 -15.52 18.68
CA ARG A 40 24.13 -16.27 19.66
C ARG A 40 25.35 -15.48 20.15
N PHE A 41 26.08 -14.85 19.24
CA PHE A 41 27.20 -13.99 19.62
C PHE A 41 26.76 -12.82 20.51
N LEU A 42 25.57 -12.24 20.27
CA LEU A 42 25.00 -11.23 21.16
C LEU A 42 24.67 -11.80 22.54
N ALA A 43 24.09 -13.00 22.60
CA ALA A 43 23.74 -13.66 23.86
C ALA A 43 24.99 -14.06 24.69
N ASP A 44 26.08 -14.43 24.00
CA ASP A 44 27.36 -14.80 24.61
C ASP A 44 28.30 -13.59 24.82
N GLU A 45 27.81 -12.36 24.61
CA GLU A 45 28.56 -11.10 24.72
C GLU A 45 29.81 -11.03 23.81
N GLN A 46 29.83 -11.79 22.72
CA GLN A 46 30.87 -11.79 21.68
C GLN A 46 30.61 -10.66 20.67
N TRP A 47 30.78 -9.41 21.13
CA TRP A 47 30.33 -8.22 20.40
C TRP A 47 30.96 -8.04 19.01
N ASP A 48 32.27 -8.26 18.86
CA ASP A 48 32.96 -8.02 17.58
C ASP A 48 32.46 -8.99 16.48
N ASP A 49 32.25 -10.27 16.82
CA ASP A 49 31.72 -11.27 15.90
C ASP A 49 30.24 -11.03 15.57
N ALA A 50 29.44 -10.62 16.56
CA ALA A 50 28.06 -10.20 16.36
C ALA A 50 27.96 -9.03 15.39
N ILE A 51 28.74 -7.96 15.62
CA ILE A 51 28.80 -6.77 14.78
C ILE A 51 29.21 -7.14 13.35
N GLY A 52 30.26 -7.95 13.19
CA GLY A 52 30.72 -8.40 11.87
C GLY A 52 29.66 -9.19 11.11
N ALA A 53 28.89 -10.04 11.80
CA ALA A 53 27.79 -10.79 11.18
C ALA A 53 26.62 -9.88 10.77
N LEU A 54 26.26 -8.90 11.61
CA LEU A 54 25.17 -7.95 11.32
C LEU A 54 25.52 -6.99 10.17
N ILE A 55 26.75 -6.47 10.11
CA ILE A 55 27.21 -5.63 8.98
C ILE A 55 27.10 -6.41 7.66
N ARG A 56 27.56 -7.67 7.63
CA ARG A 56 27.47 -8.51 6.43
C ARG A 56 26.03 -8.74 5.97
N LEU A 57 25.07 -8.84 6.91
CA LEU A 57 23.65 -8.94 6.57
C LEU A 57 23.11 -7.63 5.97
N LEU A 58 23.55 -6.48 6.48
CA LEU A 58 23.14 -5.14 6.01
C LEU A 58 23.78 -4.73 4.67
N GLU A 59 24.94 -5.28 4.33
CA GLU A 59 25.60 -5.05 3.04
C GLU A 59 24.88 -5.74 1.87
N GLN A 60 24.17 -6.83 2.13
CA GLN A 60 23.44 -7.59 1.13
C GLN A 60 22.04 -7.00 0.92
N ASP A 61 21.66 -6.77 -0.33
CA ASP A 61 20.30 -6.34 -0.66
C ASP A 61 19.33 -7.53 -0.45
N ASN A 62 18.71 -7.55 0.74
CA ASN A 62 17.87 -8.65 1.20
C ASN A 62 16.48 -8.17 1.60
N PHE A 63 15.51 -8.54 0.77
CA PHE A 63 14.11 -8.14 0.89
C PHE A 63 13.25 -9.15 1.66
N ARG A 64 13.89 -10.04 2.43
CA ARG A 64 13.20 -11.06 3.23
C ARG A 64 12.74 -10.49 4.56
N LEU A 65 11.76 -11.18 5.11
CA LEU A 65 11.06 -10.80 6.33
C LEU A 65 11.51 -11.62 7.54
N ILE A 66 11.48 -10.99 8.71
CA ILE A 66 11.65 -11.63 10.03
C ILE A 66 10.34 -11.50 10.80
N ALA A 67 9.86 -12.61 11.36
CA ALA A 67 8.69 -12.60 12.23
C ALA A 67 9.06 -11.93 13.57
N VAL A 68 8.25 -10.99 14.03
CA VAL A 68 8.38 -10.33 15.34
C VAL A 68 7.24 -10.68 16.29
N ASP A 69 6.11 -11.12 15.74
CA ASP A 69 5.02 -11.78 16.46
C ASP A 69 4.36 -12.84 15.54
N ASP A 70 3.27 -13.47 16.01
CA ASP A 70 2.56 -14.54 15.28
C ASP A 70 2.02 -14.13 13.91
N GLN A 71 1.80 -12.83 13.70
CA GLN A 71 1.17 -12.28 12.49
C GLN A 71 1.99 -11.17 11.84
N ARG A 72 2.91 -10.51 12.55
CA ARG A 72 3.67 -9.35 12.08
C ARG A 72 5.11 -9.73 11.75
N TYR A 73 5.55 -9.18 10.63
CA TYR A 73 6.86 -9.36 10.09
C TYR A 73 7.46 -8.00 9.72
N ILE A 74 8.75 -7.82 9.97
CA ILE A 74 9.50 -6.62 9.58
C ILE A 74 10.64 -7.00 8.64
N SER A 75 11.21 -6.01 7.96
CA SER A 75 12.41 -6.21 7.14
C SER A 75 13.59 -6.77 7.95
N LEU A 76 14.43 -7.59 7.30
CA LEU A 76 15.72 -8.00 7.89
C LEU A 76 16.56 -6.78 8.31
N THR A 77 16.57 -5.73 7.48
CA THR A 77 17.29 -4.48 7.73
C THR A 77 16.87 -3.84 9.06
N GLU A 78 15.58 -3.66 9.28
CA GLU A 78 15.07 -3.11 10.54
C GLU A 78 15.40 -4.01 11.72
N TYR A 79 15.25 -5.34 11.56
CA TYR A 79 15.58 -6.29 12.61
C TYR A 79 17.06 -6.21 13.02
N CYS A 80 17.98 -6.14 12.05
CA CYS A 80 19.41 -5.95 12.31
C CYS A 80 19.70 -4.65 13.06
N HIS A 81 19.11 -3.52 12.65
CA HIS A 81 19.30 -2.24 13.35
C HIS A 81 18.70 -2.25 14.75
N ARG A 82 17.58 -2.95 14.99
CA ARG A 82 17.05 -3.16 16.35
C ARG A 82 18.01 -3.92 17.26
N LEU A 83 18.78 -4.87 16.71
CA LEU A 83 19.82 -5.57 17.47
C LEU A 83 21.02 -4.66 17.75
N ILE A 84 21.49 -3.91 16.75
CA ILE A 84 22.63 -2.98 16.89
C ILE A 84 22.29 -1.86 17.88
N ALA A 85 21.08 -1.31 17.84
CA ALA A 85 20.63 -0.26 18.74
C ALA A 85 20.57 -0.68 20.21
N LYS A 86 20.54 -2.00 20.49
CA LYS A 86 20.54 -2.56 21.85
C LYS A 86 21.95 -2.88 22.38
N LEU A 87 22.99 -2.69 21.59
CA LEU A 87 24.37 -2.93 22.02
C LEU A 87 24.75 -2.01 23.20
N PRO A 88 25.61 -2.48 24.13
CA PRO A 88 26.26 -1.61 25.10
C PRO A 88 27.00 -0.45 24.43
N VAL A 89 27.15 0.67 25.13
CA VAL A 89 27.73 1.91 24.58
C VAL A 89 29.12 1.67 23.99
N GLU A 90 29.96 0.87 24.65
CA GLU A 90 31.30 0.53 24.20
C GLU A 90 31.29 -0.30 22.90
N SER A 91 30.36 -1.24 22.78
CA SER A 91 30.21 -2.09 21.59
C SER A 91 29.58 -1.32 20.43
N LEU A 92 28.63 -0.43 20.70
CA LEU A 92 28.07 0.48 19.70
C LEU A 92 29.14 1.43 19.15
N ALA A 93 30.06 1.91 19.99
CA ALA A 93 31.20 2.70 19.55
C ALA A 93 32.12 1.91 18.59
N ARG A 94 32.30 0.60 18.82
CA ARG A 94 33.04 -0.27 17.89
C ARG A 94 32.33 -0.40 16.54
N TYR A 95 31.01 -0.62 16.54
CA TYR A 95 30.22 -0.62 15.31
C TYR A 95 30.40 0.70 14.54
N ARG A 96 30.25 1.85 15.22
CA ARG A 96 30.42 3.19 14.63
C ARG A 96 31.80 3.38 14.01
N ASN A 97 32.87 2.94 14.69
CA ASN A 97 34.24 2.99 14.15
C ASN A 97 34.39 2.23 12.82
N LEU A 98 33.61 1.19 12.58
CA LEU A 98 33.67 0.41 11.33
C LEU A 98 32.90 1.07 10.17
N VAL A 99 31.81 1.80 10.45
CA VAL A 99 30.87 2.26 9.41
C VAL A 99 30.84 3.77 9.19
N ASP A 100 31.26 4.57 10.18
CA ASP A 100 31.06 6.02 10.18
C ASP A 100 31.75 6.74 9.01
N ALA A 101 32.93 6.26 8.58
CA ALA A 101 33.64 6.87 7.44
C ALA A 101 32.80 6.80 6.16
N THR A 102 32.16 5.66 5.91
CA THR A 102 31.27 5.45 4.76
C THR A 102 29.95 6.21 4.95
N ALA A 103 29.33 6.09 6.12
CA ALA A 103 28.08 6.77 6.44
C ALA A 103 28.19 8.29 6.25
N LYS A 104 29.27 8.90 6.75
CA LYS A 104 29.59 10.31 6.58
C LYS A 104 29.69 10.74 5.13
N SER A 105 30.37 9.93 4.31
CA SER A 105 30.56 10.22 2.88
C SER A 105 29.21 10.26 2.16
N VAL A 106 28.38 9.24 2.38
CA VAL A 106 27.04 9.13 1.77
C VAL A 106 26.11 10.25 2.27
N TYR A 107 26.11 10.53 3.57
CA TYR A 107 25.33 11.62 4.16
C TYR A 107 25.68 12.97 3.54
N ARG A 108 26.97 13.31 3.45
CA ARG A 108 27.42 14.60 2.88
C ARG A 108 26.98 14.76 1.44
N GLN A 109 27.12 13.72 0.62
CA GLN A 109 26.62 13.74 -0.75
C GLN A 109 25.11 13.95 -0.79
N GLY A 110 24.36 13.29 0.10
CA GLY A 110 22.91 13.44 0.21
C GLY A 110 22.48 14.86 0.55
N ILE A 111 23.21 15.53 1.45
CA ILE A 111 22.97 16.94 1.79
C ILE A 111 23.34 17.87 0.63
N GLU A 112 24.55 17.73 0.08
CA GLU A 112 25.07 18.59 -1.00
C GLU A 112 24.17 18.54 -2.24
N ASN A 113 23.69 17.36 -2.60
CA ASN A 113 22.84 17.14 -3.78
C ASN A 113 21.33 17.23 -3.48
N ARG A 114 20.95 17.36 -2.20
CA ARG A 114 19.56 17.23 -1.72
C ARG A 114 18.90 15.93 -2.19
N ASP A 115 19.67 14.85 -2.16
CA ASP A 115 19.29 13.53 -2.64
C ASP A 115 18.71 12.68 -1.49
N GLN A 116 17.38 12.50 -1.53
CA GLN A 116 16.67 11.67 -0.55
C GLN A 116 17.08 10.19 -0.61
N ALA A 117 17.46 9.67 -1.77
CA ALA A 117 17.87 8.27 -1.91
C ALA A 117 19.21 8.03 -1.20
N GLN A 118 20.14 8.99 -1.26
CA GLN A 118 21.39 8.92 -0.51
C GLN A 118 21.17 9.01 1.01
N LEU A 119 20.29 9.90 1.48
CA LEU A 119 19.92 9.95 2.90
C LEU A 119 19.23 8.66 3.36
N GLN A 120 18.34 8.10 2.53
CA GLN A 120 17.69 6.81 2.80
C GLN A 120 18.72 5.67 2.84
N GLN A 121 19.76 5.70 2.01
CA GLN A 121 20.84 4.73 2.06
C GLN A 121 21.60 4.76 3.39
N VAL A 122 21.83 5.96 3.97
CA VAL A 122 22.41 6.07 5.32
C VAL A 122 21.51 5.40 6.35
N ILE A 123 20.20 5.64 6.28
CA ILE A 123 19.21 5.05 7.19
C ILE A 123 19.15 3.52 7.02
N ASP A 124 19.14 3.01 5.79
CA ASP A 124 19.00 1.58 5.55
C ASP A 124 20.27 0.80 5.93
N LYS A 125 21.47 1.32 5.63
CA LYS A 125 22.73 0.58 5.82
C LYS A 125 23.48 0.95 7.10
N TYR A 126 23.29 2.18 7.59
CA TYR A 126 24.11 2.78 8.64
C TYR A 126 23.27 3.50 9.71
N PHE A 127 22.02 3.07 9.95
CA PHE A 127 21.09 3.69 10.91
C PHE A 127 21.75 4.00 12.27
N CYS A 128 22.50 3.07 12.85
CA CYS A 128 23.11 3.25 14.18
C CYS A 128 24.47 3.97 14.17
N SER A 129 24.92 4.48 13.02
CA SER A 129 26.14 5.30 12.88
C SER A 129 25.96 6.68 13.54
N ASN A 130 27.04 7.45 13.70
CA ASN A 130 26.94 8.84 14.18
C ASN A 130 26.31 9.81 13.15
N TRP A 131 25.83 9.31 12.00
CA TRP A 131 25.19 10.11 10.94
C TRP A 131 23.75 9.68 10.68
N GLY A 132 23.22 8.72 11.44
CA GLY A 132 21.90 8.15 11.21
C GLY A 132 20.76 9.08 11.60
N ASP A 133 20.82 9.70 12.78
CA ASP A 133 19.85 10.69 13.25
C ASP A 133 19.93 12.01 12.48
N ASP A 134 21.14 12.44 12.11
CA ASP A 134 21.35 13.54 11.16
C ASP A 134 20.68 13.26 9.80
N ALA A 135 20.82 12.04 9.28
CA ALA A 135 20.16 11.63 8.03
C ALA A 135 18.63 11.59 8.18
N LEU A 136 18.10 11.09 9.30
CA LEU A 136 16.66 11.13 9.60
C LEU A 136 16.15 12.57 9.67
N LEU A 137 16.88 13.45 10.34
CA LEU A 137 16.50 14.86 10.48
C LEU A 137 16.42 15.52 9.10
N ALA A 138 17.46 15.37 8.28
CA ALA A 138 17.53 15.93 6.94
C ALA A 138 16.50 15.33 5.97
N LEU A 139 16.30 14.00 6.00
CA LEU A 139 15.28 13.33 5.19
C LEU A 139 13.90 13.89 5.52
N GLY A 140 13.59 14.03 6.80
CA GLY A 140 12.29 14.56 7.22
C GLY A 140 12.08 16.03 6.83
N GLU A 141 13.14 16.84 6.86
CA GLU A 141 13.07 18.23 6.38
C GLU A 141 12.82 18.31 4.86
N LEU A 142 13.52 17.49 4.07
CA LEU A 142 13.28 17.41 2.63
C LEU A 142 11.87 16.87 2.30
N ALA A 143 11.39 15.89 3.06
CA ALA A 143 10.05 15.34 2.91
C ALA A 143 8.97 16.39 3.21
N LEU A 144 9.07 17.09 4.34
CA LEU A 144 8.14 18.15 4.72
C LEU A 144 8.06 19.26 3.65
N GLN A 145 9.20 19.65 3.08
CA GLN A 145 9.24 20.66 2.00
C GLN A 145 8.49 20.24 0.74
N ARG A 146 8.41 18.94 0.46
CA ARG A 146 7.67 18.36 -0.67
C ARG A 146 6.19 18.09 -0.35
N GLY A 147 5.75 18.36 0.88
CA GLY A 147 4.41 17.99 1.36
C GLY A 147 4.26 16.51 1.67
N ASP A 148 5.37 15.77 1.77
CA ASP A 148 5.38 14.38 2.23
C ASP A 148 5.42 14.36 3.77
N TYR A 149 4.23 14.41 4.36
CA TYR A 149 4.04 14.48 5.80
C TYR A 149 4.33 13.14 6.49
N GLN A 150 4.06 12.02 5.83
CA GLN A 150 4.24 10.69 6.39
C GLN A 150 5.72 10.32 6.50
N THR A 151 6.51 10.54 5.45
CA THR A 151 7.96 10.32 5.49
C THR A 151 8.63 11.23 6.51
N ALA A 152 8.23 12.51 6.57
CA ALA A 152 8.76 13.45 7.55
C ALA A 152 8.50 13.00 8.99
N ARG A 153 7.24 12.64 9.28
CA ARG A 153 6.84 12.10 10.57
C ARG A 153 7.62 10.84 10.92
N ASN A 154 7.71 9.88 9.99
CA ASN A 154 8.38 8.61 10.23
C ASN A 154 9.86 8.79 10.56
N ALA A 155 10.57 9.60 9.78
CA ALA A 155 11.99 9.86 10.01
C ALA A 155 12.23 10.47 11.41
N TRP A 156 11.45 11.49 11.77
CA TRP A 156 11.59 12.16 13.06
C TRP A 156 11.15 11.32 14.26
N LEU A 157 10.16 10.44 14.08
CA LEU A 157 9.75 9.48 15.09
C LEU A 157 10.78 8.37 15.35
N GLN A 158 11.72 8.14 14.43
CA GLN A 158 12.84 7.21 14.63
C GLN A 158 14.02 7.85 15.38
N ILE A 159 14.14 9.19 15.43
CA ILE A 159 15.22 9.87 16.18
C ILE A 159 15.09 9.60 17.69
N GLY A 160 13.86 9.48 18.20
CA GLY A 160 13.59 9.19 19.59
C GLY A 160 12.09 9.15 19.86
N PRO A 161 11.66 9.03 21.13
CA PRO A 161 10.28 9.17 21.55
C PRO A 161 10.00 10.61 22.06
N PRO A 162 10.04 11.67 21.23
CA PRO A 162 9.94 13.05 21.69
C PRO A 162 8.57 13.36 22.33
N LEU A 163 7.57 12.53 22.05
CA LEU A 163 6.20 12.66 22.55
C LEU A 163 5.83 11.54 23.55
N GLY A 164 6.83 10.87 24.13
CA GLY A 164 6.64 9.83 25.15
C GLY A 164 6.01 8.53 24.67
N ALA A 165 5.98 8.27 23.35
CA ALA A 165 5.45 7.01 22.81
C ALA A 165 6.47 5.88 22.94
N THR A 166 5.99 4.70 23.32
CA THR A 166 6.75 3.45 23.50
C THR A 166 6.24 2.37 22.54
N ASP A 167 5.89 2.74 21.31
CA ASP A 167 5.50 1.75 20.32
C ASP A 167 6.71 0.94 19.84
N ASP A 168 6.47 -0.25 19.29
CA ASP A 168 7.52 -1.17 18.86
C ASP A 168 8.10 -0.74 17.50
N ARG A 169 8.62 0.48 17.44
CA ARG A 169 9.34 1.05 16.28
C ARG A 169 10.85 0.99 16.49
N LEU A 170 11.60 1.02 15.40
CA LEU A 170 13.05 1.24 15.45
C LEU A 170 13.33 2.68 15.94
N ILE A 171 14.17 2.79 16.97
CA ILE A 171 14.60 4.08 17.54
C ILE A 171 16.13 4.18 17.46
N PHE A 172 16.63 5.36 17.12
CA PHE A 172 18.05 5.66 17.05
C PHE A 172 18.71 5.60 18.44
N PRO A 173 19.87 4.93 18.59
CA PRO A 173 20.53 4.80 19.88
C PRO A 173 21.34 6.05 20.25
N GLY A 174 20.89 6.77 21.29
CA GLY A 174 21.67 7.84 21.93
C GLY A 174 21.84 9.08 21.06
N THR A 175 20.74 9.61 20.50
CA THR A 175 20.74 10.85 19.71
C THR A 175 21.17 12.06 20.54
N ASP A 176 21.90 12.98 19.92
CA ASP A 176 22.17 14.33 20.44
C ASP A 176 21.25 15.40 19.83
N VAL A 177 20.38 15.01 18.90
CA VAL A 177 19.35 15.87 18.32
C VAL A 177 18.33 16.25 19.40
N SER A 178 17.99 17.54 19.47
CA SER A 178 17.03 18.06 20.45
C SER A 178 15.63 17.45 20.26
N LEU A 179 15.21 16.57 21.18
CA LEU A 179 13.89 15.95 21.16
C LEU A 179 12.75 16.98 21.26
N ALA A 180 12.96 18.13 21.92
CA ALA A 180 12.00 19.22 21.93
C ALA A 180 11.80 19.82 20.53
N ALA A 181 12.90 19.98 19.77
CA ALA A 181 12.86 20.46 18.40
C ALA A 181 12.24 19.43 17.44
N VAL A 182 12.42 18.14 17.70
CA VAL A 182 11.75 17.04 16.98
C VAL A 182 10.24 17.04 17.29
N ALA A 183 9.84 17.13 18.56
CA ALA A 183 8.43 17.26 18.95
C ALA A 183 7.76 18.48 18.30
N ALA A 184 8.43 19.64 18.29
CA ALA A 184 7.92 20.84 17.63
C ALA A 184 7.70 20.62 16.12
N ARG A 185 8.63 19.95 15.44
CA ARG A 185 8.51 19.56 14.04
C ARG A 185 7.33 18.62 13.76
N LEU A 186 7.04 17.68 14.65
CA LEU A 186 5.87 16.79 14.53
C LEU A 186 4.55 17.57 14.63
N VAL A 187 4.45 18.52 15.56
CA VAL A 187 3.29 19.43 15.66
C VAL A 187 3.13 20.22 14.37
N LEU A 188 4.22 20.74 13.79
CA LEU A 188 4.19 21.44 12.49
C LEU A 188 3.69 20.52 11.36
N VAL A 189 4.13 19.27 11.32
CA VAL A 189 3.64 18.28 10.35
C VAL A 189 2.13 18.10 10.50
N ALA A 190 1.63 17.88 11.72
CA ALA A 190 0.20 17.70 11.95
C ALA A 190 -0.62 18.94 11.53
N VAL A 191 -0.11 20.15 11.80
CA VAL A 191 -0.72 21.41 11.34
C VAL A 191 -0.76 21.48 9.81
N ARG A 192 0.33 21.11 9.12
CA ARG A 192 0.43 21.18 7.65
C ARG A 192 -0.38 20.08 6.96
N GLU A 193 -0.51 18.92 7.59
CA GLU A 193 -1.38 17.81 7.18
C GLU A 193 -2.88 18.12 7.42
N GLY A 194 -3.19 19.16 8.20
CA GLY A 194 -4.56 19.51 8.59
C GLY A 194 -5.17 18.56 9.63
N ASP A 195 -4.36 17.71 10.29
CA ASP A 195 -4.80 16.86 11.40
C ASP A 195 -4.78 17.67 12.70
N TRP A 196 -5.83 18.47 12.89
CA TRP A 196 -5.94 19.40 14.02
C TRP A 196 -5.95 18.70 15.36
N GLU A 197 -6.64 17.56 15.47
CA GLU A 197 -6.69 16.81 16.72
C GLU A 197 -5.31 16.26 17.07
N ARG A 198 -4.57 15.74 16.10
CA ARG A 198 -3.19 15.31 16.33
C ARG A 198 -2.31 16.48 16.71
N ALA A 199 -2.40 17.62 16.01
CA ALA A 199 -1.62 18.80 16.34
C ALA A 199 -1.84 19.25 17.80
N GLU A 200 -3.08 19.24 18.28
CA GLU A 200 -3.41 19.54 19.68
C GLU A 200 -2.84 18.51 20.65
N ARG A 201 -3.01 17.21 20.38
CA ARG A 201 -2.45 16.13 21.21
C ARG A 201 -0.93 16.19 21.30
N GLU A 202 -0.25 16.41 20.18
CA GLU A 202 1.21 16.50 20.12
C GLU A 202 1.73 17.77 20.79
N LEU A 203 1.03 18.90 20.64
CA LEU A 203 1.36 20.14 21.34
C LEU A 203 1.18 20.00 22.87
N ALA A 204 0.15 19.29 23.32
CA ALA A 204 -0.05 19.00 24.74
C ALA A 204 1.12 18.17 25.30
N LYS A 205 1.56 17.14 24.56
CA LYS A 205 2.72 16.32 24.94
C LYS A 205 4.04 17.11 24.91
N LEU A 206 4.22 17.99 23.93
CA LEU A 206 5.37 18.92 23.92
C LEU A 206 5.36 19.82 25.16
N ARG A 207 4.19 20.34 25.56
CA ARG A 207 4.04 21.17 26.77
C ARG A 207 4.35 20.40 28.04
N GLU A 208 3.94 19.13 28.11
CA GLU A 208 4.22 18.24 29.24
C GLU A 208 5.70 17.91 29.36
N ASN A 209 6.33 17.47 28.26
CA ASN A 209 7.70 16.96 28.27
C ASN A 209 8.76 18.08 28.23
N PHE A 210 8.46 19.21 27.59
CA PHE A 210 9.41 20.28 27.27
C PHE A 210 8.81 21.69 27.44
N PRO A 211 8.26 22.05 28.62
CA PRO A 211 7.48 23.27 28.82
C PRO A 211 8.27 24.57 28.56
N THR A 212 9.58 24.57 28.81
CA THR A 212 10.44 25.75 28.71
C THR A 212 11.39 25.70 27.50
N ALA A 213 11.25 24.70 26.63
CA ALA A 213 12.13 24.56 25.47
C ALA A 213 11.94 25.73 24.50
N THR A 214 13.04 26.35 24.10
CA THR A 214 13.06 27.47 23.18
C THR A 214 13.54 27.05 21.80
N GLY A 215 13.16 27.83 20.79
CA GLY A 215 13.60 27.63 19.42
C GLY A 215 13.00 28.65 18.48
N ARG A 216 13.27 28.46 17.19
CA ARG A 216 12.83 29.37 16.13
C ARG A 216 11.84 28.67 15.19
N ILE A 217 10.72 29.32 14.89
CA ILE A 217 9.73 28.89 13.91
C ILE A 217 9.51 30.05 12.93
N GLY A 218 9.98 29.88 11.69
CA GLY A 218 9.99 30.97 10.70
C GLY A 218 10.83 32.16 11.19
N GLU A 219 10.21 33.33 11.28
CA GLU A 219 10.86 34.56 11.77
C GLU A 219 10.73 34.76 13.29
N SER A 220 9.96 33.93 13.98
CA SER A 220 9.72 34.07 15.43
C SER A 220 10.66 33.18 16.24
N GLU A 221 11.19 33.70 17.34
CA GLU A 221 12.04 32.98 18.30
C GLU A 221 11.44 33.11 19.72
N GLY A 222 11.45 32.04 20.50
CA GLY A 222 10.83 32.01 21.82
C GLY A 222 10.53 30.60 22.31
N VAL A 223 9.63 30.48 23.28
CA VAL A 223 9.18 29.18 23.82
C VAL A 223 8.38 28.44 22.76
N LEU A 224 8.80 27.23 22.40
CA LEU A 224 8.23 26.44 21.29
C LEU A 224 6.73 26.18 21.47
N VAL A 225 6.31 25.88 22.70
CA VAL A 225 4.91 25.64 23.06
C VAL A 225 4.04 26.86 22.73
N ASP A 226 4.51 28.07 23.05
CA ASP A 226 3.76 29.30 22.83
C ASP A 226 3.70 29.66 21.35
N LEU A 227 4.85 29.53 20.66
CA LEU A 227 4.93 29.75 19.22
C LEU A 227 3.99 28.81 18.45
N LEU A 228 4.00 27.51 18.76
CA LEU A 228 3.14 26.51 18.11
C LEU A 228 1.67 26.67 18.49
N ALA A 229 1.35 27.02 19.73
CA ALA A 229 -0.02 27.32 20.13
C ALA A 229 -0.60 28.52 19.36
N SER A 230 0.22 29.56 19.16
CA SER A 230 -0.14 30.72 18.33
C SER A 230 -0.32 30.31 16.87
N LEU A 231 0.63 29.55 16.31
CA LEU A 231 0.57 29.07 14.94
C LEU A 231 -0.66 28.21 14.68
N LEU A 232 -0.97 27.26 15.55
CA LEU A 232 -2.14 26.38 15.43
C LEU A 232 -3.46 27.18 15.38
N LYS A 233 -3.58 28.23 16.20
CA LYS A 233 -4.74 29.13 16.17
C LYS A 233 -4.86 29.89 14.85
N GLN A 234 -3.74 30.32 14.27
CA GLN A 234 -3.70 31.02 13.00
C GLN A 234 -3.99 30.08 11.82
N ALA A 235 -3.41 28.87 11.85
CA ALA A 235 -3.51 27.89 10.78
C ALA A 235 -4.94 27.42 10.50
N ARG A 236 -5.81 27.41 11.51
CA ARG A 236 -7.26 27.14 11.34
C ARG A 236 -8.00 28.14 10.44
N ARG A 237 -7.39 29.30 10.17
CA ARG A 237 -7.93 30.33 9.28
C ARG A 237 -7.27 30.30 7.90
N TRP A 238 -6.28 29.44 7.69
CA TRP A 238 -5.68 29.28 6.37
C TRP A 238 -6.71 28.66 5.42
N PRO A 239 -6.69 29.03 4.13
CA PRO A 239 -7.53 28.38 3.13
C PRO A 239 -7.26 26.88 3.14
N GLU A 240 -8.31 26.07 3.14
CA GLU A 240 -8.15 24.64 2.90
C GLU A 240 -7.56 24.42 1.51
N LEU A 241 -6.65 23.45 1.41
CA LEU A 241 -6.21 22.95 0.11
C LEU A 241 -7.42 22.30 -0.55
N VAL A 242 -7.95 22.96 -1.58
CA VAL A 242 -9.07 22.42 -2.36
C VAL A 242 -8.57 21.13 -3.02
N ALA A 243 -9.13 19.99 -2.62
CA ALA A 243 -8.83 18.73 -3.30
C ALA A 243 -9.15 18.87 -4.81
N PRO A 244 -8.45 18.14 -5.69
CA PRO A 244 -8.82 18.15 -7.10
C PRO A 244 -10.28 17.70 -7.26
N THR A 245 -11.00 18.32 -8.20
CA THR A 245 -12.33 17.84 -8.62
C THR A 245 -12.23 16.55 -9.43
N ASP A 246 -11.06 16.25 -9.99
CA ASP A 246 -10.81 15.04 -10.77
C ASP A 246 -10.93 13.75 -9.95
N TRP A 247 -11.45 12.71 -10.60
CA TRP A 247 -11.57 11.35 -10.08
C TRP A 247 -10.63 10.43 -10.85
N ARG A 248 -9.32 10.52 -10.58
CA ARG A 248 -8.29 9.98 -11.46
C ARG A 248 -8.07 8.47 -11.34
N THR A 249 -8.60 7.83 -10.31
CA THR A 249 -8.49 6.38 -10.12
C THR A 249 -9.63 5.87 -9.24
N PHE A 250 -9.72 4.56 -9.04
CA PHE A 250 -10.69 3.95 -8.12
C PHE A 250 -10.64 4.62 -6.73
N ALA A 251 -11.80 4.95 -6.15
CA ALA A 251 -11.93 5.70 -4.90
C ALA A 251 -11.20 7.08 -4.91
N ALA A 252 -11.35 7.81 -6.02
CA ALA A 252 -10.89 9.16 -6.31
C ALA A 252 -9.37 9.35 -6.49
N ASN A 253 -8.56 8.85 -5.56
CA ASN A 253 -7.12 9.14 -5.47
C ASN A 253 -6.30 7.92 -5.06
N SER A 254 -4.96 8.05 -5.05
CA SER A 254 -4.07 6.93 -4.74
C SER A 254 -4.12 6.49 -3.26
N GLN A 255 -4.63 7.30 -2.36
CA GLN A 255 -4.85 6.96 -0.95
C GLN A 255 -6.19 6.22 -0.73
N ARG A 256 -7.05 6.17 -1.77
CA ARG A 256 -8.35 5.49 -1.80
C ARG A 256 -9.37 6.05 -0.80
N THR A 257 -9.24 7.35 -0.46
CA THR A 257 -10.10 7.99 0.56
C THR A 257 -11.50 8.31 0.06
N ASN A 258 -11.77 8.18 -1.24
CA ASN A 258 -13.03 8.58 -1.88
C ASN A 258 -13.34 10.09 -1.67
N ALA A 259 -12.29 10.89 -1.43
CA ALA A 259 -12.41 12.31 -1.20
C ALA A 259 -12.36 13.08 -2.51
N SER A 260 -13.34 13.96 -2.71
CA SER A 260 -13.40 14.96 -3.79
C SER A 260 -13.72 16.32 -3.19
N ALA A 261 -13.18 17.40 -3.76
CA ALA A 261 -13.58 18.76 -3.36
C ALA A 261 -14.92 19.19 -3.95
N ALA A 262 -15.53 18.37 -4.80
CA ALA A 262 -16.89 18.64 -5.26
C ALA A 262 -17.82 18.70 -4.03
N PRO A 263 -18.53 19.82 -3.81
CA PRO A 263 -19.44 19.91 -2.68
C PRO A 263 -20.49 18.82 -2.80
N ALA A 264 -20.76 18.10 -1.70
CA ALA A 264 -21.83 17.13 -1.67
C ALA A 264 -23.14 17.80 -2.12
N PRO A 265 -23.75 17.37 -3.24
CA PRO A 265 -24.95 18.04 -3.75
C PRO A 265 -26.07 17.95 -2.70
N LYS A 266 -26.65 19.11 -2.36
CA LYS A 266 -27.83 19.20 -1.49
C LYS A 266 -29.07 19.29 -2.38
N GLY A 267 -29.81 18.19 -2.57
CA GLY A 267 -31.07 18.24 -3.33
C GLY A 267 -31.52 16.92 -3.95
N LEU A 268 -32.57 17.04 -4.78
CA LEU A 268 -33.06 15.98 -5.68
C LEU A 268 -32.14 15.89 -6.89
N TYR A 269 -31.84 14.67 -7.31
CA TYR A 269 -30.99 14.37 -8.46
C TYR A 269 -31.84 14.29 -9.73
N GLU A 270 -31.35 14.87 -10.83
CA GLU A 270 -31.89 14.65 -12.16
C GLU A 270 -30.92 13.85 -13.02
N LEU A 271 -31.46 13.00 -13.90
CA LEU A 271 -30.67 12.29 -14.89
C LEU A 271 -30.23 13.29 -15.97
N VAL A 272 -28.93 13.64 -16.00
CA VAL A 272 -28.37 14.54 -17.02
C VAL A 272 -28.26 13.83 -18.37
N TRP A 273 -27.60 12.67 -18.39
CA TRP A 273 -27.48 11.81 -19.57
C TRP A 273 -27.23 10.35 -19.15
N SER A 274 -27.42 9.42 -20.07
CA SER A 274 -27.09 8.00 -19.89
C SER A 274 -26.47 7.42 -21.14
N GLN A 275 -25.59 6.43 -20.97
CA GLN A 275 -24.97 5.68 -22.06
C GLN A 275 -25.09 4.19 -21.77
N PRO A 276 -25.52 3.37 -22.73
CA PRO A 276 -25.57 1.93 -22.54
C PRO A 276 -24.15 1.36 -22.43
N ILE A 277 -23.98 0.40 -21.52
CA ILE A 277 -22.78 -0.42 -21.40
C ILE A 277 -23.14 -1.83 -21.89
N ALA A 278 -22.36 -2.36 -22.82
CA ALA A 278 -22.57 -3.72 -23.31
C ALA A 278 -22.29 -4.70 -22.16
N ASN A 279 -23.27 -5.54 -21.81
CA ASN A 279 -23.23 -6.57 -20.75
C ASN A 279 -23.53 -6.06 -19.31
N GLU A 280 -24.66 -6.51 -18.76
CA GLU A 280 -25.14 -6.21 -17.39
C GLU A 280 -24.24 -6.80 -16.27
N GLN A 281 -23.34 -7.74 -16.59
CA GLN A 281 -22.40 -8.32 -15.63
C GLN A 281 -21.08 -7.55 -15.49
N LEU A 282 -20.87 -6.46 -16.24
CA LEU A 282 -19.64 -5.67 -16.16
C LEU A 282 -19.61 -4.76 -14.93
N SER A 283 -18.48 -4.79 -14.22
CA SER A 283 -18.18 -3.82 -13.17
C SER A 283 -17.21 -2.78 -13.68
N VAL A 284 -17.77 -1.63 -14.07
CA VAL A 284 -17.04 -0.51 -14.65
C VAL A 284 -16.83 0.56 -13.58
N PHE A 285 -15.59 1.00 -13.40
CA PHE A 285 -15.22 2.08 -12.49
C PHE A 285 -14.66 3.25 -13.31
N PRO A 286 -15.51 4.21 -13.72
CA PRO A 286 -15.06 5.33 -14.53
C PRO A 286 -14.08 6.21 -13.76
N VAL A 287 -13.19 6.85 -14.50
CA VAL A 287 -12.37 7.97 -14.02
C VAL A 287 -12.87 9.26 -14.66
N VAL A 288 -12.77 10.34 -13.91
CA VAL A 288 -13.06 11.70 -14.39
C VAL A 288 -11.75 12.46 -14.41
N ILE A 289 -11.39 12.98 -15.57
CA ILE A 289 -10.19 13.82 -15.71
C ILE A 289 -10.48 14.97 -16.65
N ASN A 290 -10.27 16.19 -16.16
CA ASN A 290 -10.74 17.40 -16.84
C ASN A 290 -12.26 17.27 -17.10
N ASP A 291 -12.69 17.49 -18.35
CA ASP A 291 -14.09 17.36 -18.77
C ASP A 291 -14.44 15.97 -19.35
N LEU A 292 -13.62 14.94 -19.12
CA LEU A 292 -13.83 13.59 -19.66
C LEU A 292 -14.23 12.60 -18.58
N VAL A 293 -15.26 11.80 -18.88
CA VAL A 293 -15.55 10.53 -18.22
C VAL A 293 -14.97 9.42 -19.06
N VAL A 294 -14.00 8.70 -18.52
CA VAL A 294 -13.31 7.62 -19.23
C VAL A 294 -13.50 6.30 -18.51
N PHE A 295 -13.85 5.26 -19.25
CA PHE A 295 -14.05 3.93 -18.68
C PHE A 295 -13.74 2.82 -19.68
N GLN A 296 -13.35 1.66 -19.15
CA GLN A 296 -13.14 0.45 -19.93
C GLN A 296 -14.37 -0.45 -19.81
N ASP A 297 -14.81 -1.00 -20.94
CA ASP A 297 -15.73 -2.14 -21.01
C ASP A 297 -15.00 -3.40 -21.50
N ALA A 298 -15.74 -4.48 -21.77
CA ALA A 298 -15.17 -5.77 -22.13
C ALA A 298 -14.29 -5.75 -23.39
N ILE A 299 -14.45 -4.78 -24.29
CA ILE A 299 -13.80 -4.78 -25.61
C ILE A 299 -13.11 -3.46 -25.97
N SER A 300 -13.34 -2.40 -25.21
CA SER A 300 -12.91 -1.05 -25.57
C SER A 300 -12.73 -0.13 -24.36
N VAL A 301 -12.04 0.98 -24.59
CA VAL A 301 -11.98 2.11 -23.67
C VAL A 301 -12.71 3.28 -24.31
N ARG A 302 -13.70 3.83 -23.61
CA ARG A 302 -14.55 4.92 -24.08
C ARG A 302 -14.27 6.18 -23.27
N ALA A 303 -14.14 7.30 -23.96
CA ALA A 303 -14.10 8.63 -23.36
C ALA A 303 -15.29 9.45 -23.84
N LEU A 304 -16.03 10.00 -22.88
CA LEU A 304 -17.22 10.81 -23.09
C LEU A 304 -17.02 12.18 -22.46
N ARG A 305 -17.64 13.21 -22.98
CA ARG A 305 -17.68 14.52 -22.33
C ARG A 305 -18.59 14.46 -21.11
N LEU A 306 -18.12 14.97 -19.98
CA LEU A 306 -18.78 14.88 -18.67
C LEU A 306 -20.18 15.53 -18.66
N ASN A 307 -20.36 16.63 -19.39
CA ASN A 307 -21.58 17.44 -19.32
C ASN A 307 -22.76 16.89 -20.11
N ASP A 308 -22.52 16.21 -21.25
CA ASP A 308 -23.56 15.79 -22.19
C ASP A 308 -23.48 14.31 -22.59
N GLY A 309 -22.40 13.61 -22.20
CA GLY A 309 -22.20 12.22 -22.56
C GLY A 309 -21.84 12.00 -24.04
N GLU A 310 -21.51 13.06 -24.79
CA GLU A 310 -21.05 12.94 -26.16
C GLU A 310 -19.72 12.20 -26.23
N ARG A 311 -19.61 11.26 -27.17
CA ARG A 311 -18.38 10.49 -27.37
C ARG A 311 -17.26 11.39 -27.90
N VAL A 312 -16.15 11.42 -27.17
CA VAL A 312 -14.90 12.07 -27.60
C VAL A 312 -14.06 11.07 -28.38
N PHE A 313 -13.73 9.91 -27.79
CA PHE A 313 -13.03 8.84 -28.51
C PHE A 313 -13.43 7.44 -28.03
N THR A 314 -13.03 6.44 -28.80
CA THR A 314 -13.14 5.02 -28.43
C THR A 314 -11.88 4.30 -28.89
N ALA A 315 -11.07 3.86 -27.94
CA ALA A 315 -9.93 3.00 -28.22
C ALA A 315 -10.41 1.55 -28.25
N GLN A 316 -10.13 0.87 -29.36
CA GLN A 316 -10.50 -0.52 -29.59
C GLN A 316 -9.27 -1.32 -30.04
N GLY A 317 -9.33 -2.63 -29.86
CA GLY A 317 -8.25 -3.54 -30.26
C GLY A 317 -8.15 -4.73 -29.32
N ASP A 318 -7.37 -5.73 -29.73
CA ASP A 318 -7.18 -6.95 -28.94
C ASP A 318 -6.59 -6.69 -27.56
N VAL A 319 -5.84 -5.60 -27.39
CA VAL A 319 -5.26 -5.16 -26.11
C VAL A 319 -6.32 -4.87 -25.03
N PHE A 320 -7.54 -4.45 -25.41
CA PHE A 320 -8.62 -4.12 -24.47
C PHE A 320 -9.62 -5.25 -24.28
N ARG A 321 -9.53 -6.28 -25.14
CA ARG A 321 -10.48 -7.38 -25.16
C ARG A 321 -10.26 -8.26 -23.94
N SER A 322 -11.20 -8.16 -23.02
CA SER A 322 -11.29 -9.01 -21.85
C SER A 322 -11.79 -10.39 -22.24
N PRO A 323 -11.38 -11.44 -21.49
CA PRO A 323 -11.81 -12.79 -21.77
C PRO A 323 -13.31 -12.94 -21.54
N VAL A 324 -13.93 -13.85 -22.29
CA VAL A 324 -15.35 -14.18 -22.11
C VAL A 324 -15.51 -14.95 -20.79
N THR A 325 -16.14 -14.32 -19.81
CA THR A 325 -16.36 -14.93 -18.49
C THR A 325 -17.32 -16.11 -18.59
N SER A 326 -17.03 -17.18 -17.86
CA SER A 326 -17.89 -18.36 -17.79
C SER A 326 -18.51 -18.52 -16.39
N PRO A 327 -19.75 -19.05 -16.24
CA PRO A 327 -20.40 -19.21 -14.94
C PRO A 327 -19.61 -20.06 -13.92
N GLU A 328 -18.71 -20.93 -14.38
CA GLU A 328 -17.84 -21.73 -13.53
C GLU A 328 -16.61 -20.97 -12.98
N TRP A 329 -16.35 -19.74 -13.44
CA TRP A 329 -15.25 -18.92 -12.93
C TRP A 329 -15.60 -18.35 -11.55
N GLN A 330 -14.61 -18.28 -10.68
CA GLN A 330 -14.67 -17.55 -9.42
C GLN A 330 -14.18 -16.12 -9.68
N GLY A 331 -14.80 -15.12 -9.05
CA GLY A 331 -14.48 -13.71 -9.26
C GLY A 331 -15.41 -13.00 -10.26
N GLN A 332 -15.24 -11.67 -10.32
CA GLN A 332 -15.86 -10.82 -11.33
C GLN A 332 -14.79 -9.93 -11.95
N LEU A 333 -14.84 -9.74 -13.28
CA LEU A 333 -13.99 -8.76 -13.95
C LEU A 333 -14.32 -7.35 -13.45
N ARG A 334 -13.32 -6.65 -12.93
CA ARG A 334 -13.43 -5.27 -12.45
C ARG A 334 -12.55 -4.36 -13.29
N HIS A 335 -13.17 -3.52 -14.12
CA HIS A 335 -12.47 -2.57 -14.98
C HIS A 335 -12.21 -1.28 -14.21
N THR A 336 -11.01 -1.20 -13.61
CA THR A 336 -10.51 -0.01 -12.94
C THR A 336 -9.45 0.65 -13.81
N LEU A 337 -9.31 1.97 -13.68
CA LEU A 337 -8.37 2.77 -14.45
C LEU A 337 -7.59 3.71 -13.53
N THR A 338 -6.47 4.21 -14.04
CA THR A 338 -5.70 5.28 -13.42
C THR A 338 -5.31 6.30 -14.49
N ALA A 339 -5.55 7.57 -14.23
CA ALA A 339 -5.25 8.68 -15.14
C ALA A 339 -4.21 9.63 -14.54
N THR A 340 -3.31 10.12 -15.40
CA THR A 340 -2.53 11.35 -15.21
C THR A 340 -3.07 12.41 -16.16
N ASP A 341 -2.56 13.64 -16.10
CA ASP A 341 -3.05 14.74 -16.96
C ASP A 341 -3.04 14.38 -18.46
N ARG A 342 -2.11 13.52 -18.87
CA ARG A 342 -1.93 13.13 -20.27
C ARG A 342 -2.19 11.65 -20.55
N TYR A 343 -1.90 10.75 -19.62
CA TYR A 343 -1.93 9.32 -19.89
C TYR A 343 -3.00 8.61 -19.07
N LEU A 344 -3.73 7.73 -19.74
CA LEU A 344 -4.61 6.76 -19.09
C LEU A 344 -3.90 5.42 -19.01
N PHE A 345 -4.12 4.69 -17.92
CA PHE A 345 -3.56 3.37 -17.69
C PHE A 345 -4.64 2.41 -17.25
N GLY A 346 -4.53 1.17 -17.71
CA GLY A 346 -5.42 0.09 -17.31
C GLY A 346 -4.78 -1.28 -17.53
N VAL A 347 -5.51 -2.30 -17.08
CA VAL A 347 -5.11 -3.69 -17.22
C VAL A 347 -6.25 -4.46 -17.85
N THR A 348 -5.95 -5.15 -18.94
CA THR A 348 -6.80 -6.21 -19.46
C THR A 348 -6.41 -7.50 -18.76
N MET A 349 -7.26 -7.95 -17.84
CA MET A 349 -6.99 -9.08 -16.98
C MET A 349 -7.15 -10.41 -17.72
N SER A 350 -6.40 -11.43 -17.28
CA SER A 350 -6.59 -12.82 -17.68
C SER A 350 -7.10 -13.61 -16.47
N PRO A 351 -7.94 -14.65 -16.66
CA PRO A 351 -8.23 -15.60 -15.59
C PRO A 351 -6.95 -16.23 -15.03
N LEU A 352 -6.92 -16.43 -13.71
CA LEU A 352 -5.89 -17.16 -12.97
C LEU A 352 -6.37 -18.59 -12.71
N GLY A 353 -5.54 -19.64 -12.82
CA GLY A 353 -5.99 -21.01 -12.46
C GLY A 353 -5.68 -22.08 -13.49
N VAL A 354 -6.49 -23.16 -13.51
CA VAL A 354 -6.23 -24.37 -14.31
C VAL A 354 -6.28 -24.05 -15.79
N ARG A 355 -5.19 -24.33 -16.50
CA ARG A 355 -5.18 -24.27 -17.96
C ARG A 355 -5.67 -25.60 -18.53
N HIS A 356 -6.88 -25.61 -19.08
CA HIS A 356 -7.32 -26.72 -19.94
C HIS A 356 -6.83 -26.46 -21.37
N LYS A 357 -6.21 -27.47 -22.00
CA LYS A 357 -5.70 -27.40 -23.39
C LYS A 357 -6.77 -27.08 -24.47
N SER A 358 -8.05 -27.07 -24.10
CA SER A 358 -9.19 -26.84 -24.98
C SER A 358 -9.68 -25.38 -25.03
N GLU A 359 -9.11 -24.48 -24.22
CA GLU A 359 -9.54 -23.09 -24.12
C GLU A 359 -8.67 -22.19 -25.01
N GLY A 360 -9.15 -21.87 -26.22
CA GLY A 360 -8.43 -21.11 -27.24
C GLY A 360 -8.26 -19.61 -26.99
N ASP A 361 -8.34 -19.12 -25.76
CA ASP A 361 -8.09 -17.71 -25.41
C ASP A 361 -6.96 -17.59 -24.37
N GLU A 362 -5.81 -18.15 -24.75
CA GLU A 362 -4.55 -18.19 -24.00
C GLU A 362 -3.84 -16.82 -23.99
N ARG A 363 -4.51 -15.77 -23.52
CA ARG A 363 -3.92 -14.42 -23.52
C ARG A 363 -3.33 -14.06 -22.16
N ASN A 364 -2.08 -13.62 -22.16
CA ASN A 364 -1.49 -12.97 -21.00
C ASN A 364 -2.32 -11.75 -20.61
N SER A 365 -2.39 -11.45 -19.31
CA SER A 365 -2.90 -10.14 -18.88
C SER A 365 -2.03 -9.04 -19.49
N VAL A 366 -2.64 -7.92 -19.90
CA VAL A 366 -1.93 -6.83 -20.58
C VAL A 366 -2.08 -5.53 -19.80
N LEU A 367 -0.96 -4.96 -19.39
CA LEU A 367 -0.86 -3.59 -18.92
C LEU A 367 -0.80 -2.67 -20.13
N TRP A 368 -1.61 -1.62 -20.19
CA TRP A 368 -1.64 -0.72 -21.34
C TRP A 368 -1.74 0.74 -20.91
N SER A 369 -1.37 1.63 -21.84
CA SER A 369 -1.54 3.07 -21.69
C SER A 369 -2.07 3.72 -22.97
N LEU A 370 -2.89 4.75 -22.79
CA LEU A 370 -3.39 5.63 -23.85
C LEU A 370 -2.89 7.06 -23.65
N ASP A 371 -2.57 7.75 -24.74
CA ASP A 371 -2.27 9.19 -24.76
C ASP A 371 -3.56 9.98 -25.01
N LEU A 372 -4.04 10.70 -23.99
CA LEU A 372 -5.26 11.49 -24.02
C LEU A 372 -5.13 12.72 -24.94
N GLU A 373 -3.92 13.23 -25.16
CA GLU A 373 -3.66 14.34 -26.11
C GLU A 373 -3.68 13.87 -27.57
N ARG A 374 -3.69 12.55 -27.81
CA ARG A 374 -3.73 11.95 -29.15
C ARG A 374 -4.99 11.10 -29.33
N ASP A 375 -6.12 11.63 -28.87
CA ASP A 375 -7.45 11.02 -28.99
C ASP A 375 -7.52 9.56 -28.53
N GLY A 376 -6.77 9.22 -27.47
CA GLY A 376 -6.74 7.88 -26.90
C GLY A 376 -5.91 6.88 -27.71
N ALA A 377 -4.93 7.33 -28.50
CA ALA A 377 -3.98 6.46 -29.17
C ALA A 377 -3.19 5.62 -28.15
N ILE A 378 -2.93 4.34 -28.47
CA ILE A 378 -2.14 3.45 -27.62
C ILE A 378 -0.71 4.00 -27.51
N ALA A 379 -0.33 4.44 -26.32
CA ALA A 379 1.02 4.90 -26.01
C ALA A 379 1.97 3.71 -25.84
N PHE A 380 1.54 2.69 -25.10
CA PHE A 380 2.21 1.39 -25.05
C PHE A 380 1.25 0.29 -24.58
N HIS A 381 1.66 -0.95 -24.77
CA HIS A 381 1.09 -2.10 -24.06
C HIS A 381 2.18 -3.11 -23.74
N ARG A 382 1.99 -3.85 -22.65
CA ARG A 382 2.92 -4.83 -22.11
C ARG A 382 2.14 -6.05 -21.61
N PRO A 383 2.21 -7.18 -22.31
CA PRO A 383 1.77 -8.46 -21.78
C PRO A 383 2.56 -8.82 -20.52
N SER A 384 1.96 -9.59 -19.62
CA SER A 384 2.73 -10.18 -18.52
C SER A 384 3.87 -11.05 -19.06
N GLU A 385 5.00 -11.05 -18.35
CA GLU A 385 6.25 -11.66 -18.82
C GLU A 385 6.14 -13.17 -19.01
N ASP A 386 5.33 -13.80 -18.16
CA ASP A 386 4.95 -15.19 -18.25
C ASP A 386 3.45 -15.25 -18.06
N ALA A 387 2.80 -16.12 -18.84
CA ALA A 387 1.41 -16.48 -18.65
C ALA A 387 1.12 -16.98 -17.21
N SER A 388 2.14 -17.43 -16.47
CA SER A 388 2.01 -17.86 -15.07
C SER A 388 1.88 -16.71 -14.07
N ILE A 389 1.99 -15.45 -14.52
CA ILE A 389 1.83 -14.25 -13.71
C ILE A 389 0.78 -13.35 -14.38
N GLY A 390 -0.24 -12.95 -13.62
CA GLY A 390 -1.27 -12.02 -14.05
C GLY A 390 -1.15 -10.67 -13.37
N PHE A 391 -1.36 -9.58 -14.13
CA PHE A 391 -1.70 -8.28 -13.59
C PHE A 391 -3.15 -8.31 -13.10
N VAL A 392 -3.37 -7.89 -11.85
CA VAL A 392 -4.66 -8.12 -11.15
C VAL A 392 -5.37 -6.81 -10.77
N GLY A 393 -5.03 -5.68 -11.37
CA GLY A 393 -5.75 -4.43 -11.19
C GLY A 393 -5.03 -3.23 -11.79
N ALA A 394 -5.73 -2.09 -11.87
CA ALA A 394 -5.15 -0.86 -12.39
C ALA A 394 -3.91 -0.43 -11.60
N PRO A 395 -2.88 0.09 -12.28
CA PRO A 395 -1.66 0.48 -11.61
C PRO A 395 -1.83 1.77 -10.80
N VAL A 396 -0.89 2.03 -9.90
CA VAL A 396 -0.65 3.38 -9.37
C VAL A 396 0.52 4.00 -10.16
N VAL A 397 0.39 5.27 -10.56
CA VAL A 397 1.42 5.99 -11.32
C VAL A 397 1.94 7.17 -10.51
N LYS A 398 3.26 7.26 -10.34
CA LYS A 398 3.94 8.37 -9.64
C LYS A 398 5.26 8.69 -10.33
N GLY A 399 5.40 9.95 -10.77
CA GLY A 399 6.55 10.37 -11.56
C GLY A 399 6.70 9.50 -12.80
N THR A 400 7.89 8.92 -12.99
CA THR A 400 8.19 8.01 -14.11
C THR A 400 7.91 6.55 -13.81
N ARG A 401 7.36 6.21 -12.64
CA ARG A 401 7.13 4.83 -12.21
C ARG A 401 5.66 4.44 -12.23
N LEU A 402 5.42 3.20 -12.60
CA LEU A 402 4.11 2.55 -12.64
C LEU A 402 4.17 1.28 -11.80
N PHE A 403 3.31 1.17 -10.79
CA PHE A 403 3.24 0.05 -9.86
C PHE A 403 1.97 -0.76 -10.08
N VAL A 404 2.10 -2.06 -10.30
CA VAL A 404 0.97 -2.95 -10.60
C VAL A 404 0.98 -4.16 -9.68
N PRO A 405 -0.17 -4.54 -9.07
CA PRO A 405 -0.26 -5.76 -8.30
C PRO A 405 -0.24 -6.97 -9.24
N ILE A 406 0.45 -8.02 -8.82
CA ILE A 406 0.63 -9.25 -9.60
C ILE A 406 0.24 -10.49 -8.78
N ARG A 407 -0.25 -11.53 -9.47
CA ARG A 407 -0.61 -12.82 -8.87
C ARG A 407 -0.14 -13.98 -9.73
N SER A 408 0.39 -15.03 -9.12
CA SER A 408 0.79 -16.24 -9.87
C SER A 408 -0.37 -17.22 -10.06
N HIS A 409 -0.32 -17.99 -11.15
CA HIS A 409 -1.35 -18.94 -11.60
C HIS A 409 -1.13 -20.38 -11.04
N GLU A 410 -0.64 -20.51 -9.81
CA GLU A 410 -0.32 -21.82 -9.20
C GLU A 410 -1.39 -22.23 -8.17
N GLN A 411 -1.51 -23.52 -7.85
CA GLN A 411 -2.40 -24.00 -6.77
C GLN A 411 -2.12 -23.29 -5.43
N THR A 412 -0.85 -22.95 -5.20
CA THR A 412 -0.44 -22.00 -4.18
C THR A 412 -0.09 -20.69 -4.88
N ALA A 413 -1.05 -19.80 -5.00
CA ALA A 413 -0.83 -18.50 -5.63
C ALA A 413 0.13 -17.66 -4.79
N ARG A 414 0.99 -16.92 -5.48
CA ARG A 414 1.86 -15.90 -4.90
C ARG A 414 1.24 -14.54 -5.18
N ALA A 415 1.22 -13.66 -4.17
CA ALA A 415 0.82 -12.27 -4.32
C ALA A 415 2.06 -11.37 -4.29
N GLY A 416 2.11 -10.37 -5.16
CA GLY A 416 3.26 -9.49 -5.28
C GLY A 416 2.95 -8.15 -5.93
N ILE A 417 4.01 -7.37 -6.15
CA ILE A 417 3.99 -6.08 -6.84
C ILE A 417 5.10 -6.09 -7.89
N ALA A 418 4.84 -5.49 -9.05
CA ALA A 418 5.85 -5.16 -10.05
C ALA A 418 5.86 -3.65 -10.31
N CYS A 419 7.06 -3.12 -10.55
CA CYS A 419 7.30 -1.74 -10.92
C CYS A 419 7.85 -1.67 -12.34
N TYR A 420 7.32 -0.75 -13.13
CA TYR A 420 7.70 -0.50 -14.51
C TYR A 420 8.01 0.97 -14.72
N ASP A 421 8.90 1.26 -15.66
CA ASP A 421 9.13 2.59 -16.15
C ASP A 421 7.99 2.99 -17.10
N THR A 422 7.39 4.15 -16.87
CA THR A 422 6.25 4.66 -17.66
C THR A 422 6.61 4.99 -19.11
N SER A 423 7.87 5.30 -19.40
CA SER A 423 8.32 5.72 -20.73
C SER A 423 8.79 4.54 -21.58
N THR A 424 9.52 3.60 -20.99
CA THR A 424 10.06 2.43 -21.71
C THR A 424 9.19 1.18 -21.56
N GLY A 425 8.33 1.14 -20.53
CA GLY A 425 7.58 -0.05 -20.15
C GLY A 425 8.46 -1.14 -19.54
N GLU A 426 9.76 -0.92 -19.30
CA GLU A 426 10.67 -1.93 -18.74
C GLU A 426 10.45 -2.14 -17.25
N ARG A 427 10.68 -3.39 -16.79
CA ARG A 427 10.52 -3.73 -15.37
C ARG A 427 11.70 -3.20 -14.56
N CYS A 428 11.40 -2.37 -13.58
CA CYS A 428 12.39 -1.83 -12.66
C CYS A 428 12.66 -2.81 -11.52
N TRP A 429 11.60 -3.37 -10.93
CA TRP A 429 11.70 -4.39 -9.89
C TRP A 429 10.42 -5.23 -9.79
N GLN A 430 10.52 -6.40 -9.15
CA GLN A 430 9.39 -7.26 -8.79
C GLN A 430 9.58 -7.81 -7.37
N ARG A 431 8.51 -7.80 -6.57
CA ARG A 431 8.54 -8.31 -5.20
C ARG A 431 7.36 -9.22 -4.89
N TRP A 432 7.65 -10.46 -4.53
CA TRP A 432 6.69 -11.40 -3.97
C TRP A 432 6.57 -11.21 -2.45
N LEU A 433 5.34 -11.22 -1.93
CA LEU A 433 5.03 -10.87 -0.54
C LEU A 433 4.66 -12.09 0.29
N CYS A 434 3.69 -12.85 -0.19
CA CYS A 434 3.21 -14.07 0.45
C CYS A 434 2.69 -15.06 -0.58
N GLN A 435 2.39 -16.27 -0.10
CA GLN A 435 1.73 -17.30 -0.87
C GLN A 435 0.67 -18.02 -0.03
N ALA A 436 -0.45 -18.40 -0.64
CA ALA A 436 -1.49 -19.21 -0.01
C ALA A 436 -2.31 -19.96 -1.07
N ASN A 437 -3.18 -20.87 -0.62
CA ASN A 437 -4.12 -21.50 -1.55
C ASN A 437 -5.19 -20.52 -2.00
N THR A 438 -5.62 -20.67 -3.25
CA THR A 438 -6.73 -19.92 -3.81
C THR A 438 -8.07 -20.60 -3.50
N PRO A 439 -9.18 -19.86 -3.44
CA PRO A 439 -10.52 -20.45 -3.32
C PRO A 439 -10.86 -21.40 -4.46
N ALA A 440 -10.33 -21.13 -5.66
CA ALA A 440 -10.50 -21.98 -6.83
C ALA A 440 -9.71 -23.29 -6.74
N THR A 441 -8.64 -23.35 -5.93
CA THR A 441 -7.88 -24.57 -5.59
C THR A 441 -7.39 -25.39 -6.80
N GLY A 442 -7.22 -24.74 -7.94
CA GLY A 442 -6.85 -25.42 -9.18
C GLY A 442 -7.96 -26.33 -9.72
N TRP A 443 -9.22 -25.95 -9.58
CA TRP A 443 -10.37 -26.57 -10.27
C TRP A 443 -11.20 -25.59 -11.10
N ALA A 444 -11.05 -24.29 -10.87
CA ALA A 444 -11.70 -23.23 -11.61
C ALA A 444 -10.72 -22.11 -11.94
N HIS A 445 -11.12 -21.24 -12.86
CA HIS A 445 -10.49 -19.95 -13.07
C HIS A 445 -10.90 -18.97 -11.96
N GLU A 446 -9.99 -18.08 -11.59
CA GLU A 446 -10.14 -17.04 -10.58
C GLU A 446 -9.84 -15.67 -11.21
N LEU A 447 -10.73 -14.72 -11.01
CA LEU A 447 -10.54 -13.32 -11.34
C LEU A 447 -10.25 -12.54 -10.06
N ALA A 448 -8.98 -12.53 -9.66
CA ALA A 448 -8.54 -11.75 -8.52
C ALA A 448 -8.42 -10.28 -8.91
N THR A 449 -9.10 -9.38 -8.20
CA THR A 449 -8.86 -7.93 -8.30
C THR A 449 -8.19 -7.43 -7.03
N ASN A 450 -6.97 -6.92 -7.17
CA ASN A 450 -6.22 -6.23 -6.13
C ASN A 450 -5.83 -4.85 -6.63
N LEU A 451 -5.88 -3.85 -5.76
CA LEU A 451 -5.47 -2.48 -6.07
C LEU A 451 -4.46 -2.03 -5.03
N LEU A 452 -3.45 -1.29 -5.50
CA LEU A 452 -2.45 -0.68 -4.63
C LEU A 452 -2.98 0.65 -4.09
N THR A 453 -2.61 0.94 -2.86
CA THR A 453 -2.75 2.26 -2.24
C THR A 453 -1.37 2.86 -2.13
N TYR A 454 -1.23 4.15 -2.41
CA TYR A 454 0.04 4.84 -2.34
C TYR A 454 -0.09 6.12 -1.56
N ASP A 455 0.84 6.30 -0.64
CA ASP A 455 1.13 7.55 0.03
C ASP A 455 2.65 7.69 0.19
N SER A 456 3.20 8.87 -0.09
CA SER A 456 4.53 9.24 0.40
C SER A 456 5.66 8.23 0.13
N GLY A 457 5.74 7.71 -1.10
CA GLY A 457 6.76 6.71 -1.47
C GLY A 457 6.50 5.29 -0.94
N ILE A 458 5.38 5.03 -0.29
CA ILE A 458 5.00 3.72 0.27
C ILE A 458 3.76 3.20 -0.45
N LEU A 459 3.83 1.93 -0.87
CA LEU A 459 2.74 1.15 -1.41
C LEU A 459 2.14 0.27 -0.31
N TYR A 460 0.85 0.39 -0.08
CA TYR A 460 0.07 -0.51 0.77
C TYR A 460 -0.75 -1.45 -0.09
N VAL A 461 -0.68 -2.75 0.21
CA VAL A 461 -1.41 -3.79 -0.52
C VAL A 461 -2.11 -4.74 0.43
N ASN A 462 -3.43 -4.81 0.29
CA ASN A 462 -4.23 -5.91 0.80
C ASN A 462 -4.21 -7.02 -0.27
N THR A 463 -3.66 -8.19 0.05
CA THR A 463 -3.47 -9.27 -0.92
C THR A 463 -4.76 -10.04 -1.21
N ASN A 464 -5.79 -9.92 -0.36
CA ASN A 464 -6.96 -10.82 -0.39
C ASN A 464 -6.51 -12.30 -0.44
N LEU A 465 -5.39 -12.58 0.20
CA LEU A 465 -4.70 -13.86 0.28
C LEU A 465 -4.05 -14.00 1.67
N GLY A 466 -4.75 -13.52 2.71
CA GLY A 466 -4.35 -13.60 4.11
C GLY A 466 -3.24 -12.65 4.57
N ALA A 467 -2.85 -11.63 3.79
CA ALA A 467 -1.81 -10.69 4.20
C ALA A 467 -2.05 -9.25 3.74
N VAL A 468 -1.47 -8.30 4.48
CA VAL A 468 -1.33 -6.90 4.11
C VAL A 468 0.14 -6.48 4.30
N ALA A 469 0.66 -5.66 3.40
CA ALA A 469 2.05 -5.22 3.46
C ALA A 469 2.23 -3.75 3.10
N ALA A 470 3.28 -3.15 3.64
CA ALA A 470 3.85 -1.89 3.19
C ALA A 470 5.16 -2.14 2.45
N VAL A 471 5.29 -1.55 1.27
CA VAL A 471 6.43 -1.73 0.37
C VAL A 471 6.92 -0.37 -0.10
N ARG A 472 8.21 -0.08 0.07
CA ARG A 472 8.83 1.13 -0.46
C ARG A 472 8.79 1.10 -1.99
N ALA A 473 8.30 2.17 -2.59
CA ALA A 473 8.04 2.26 -4.02
C ALA A 473 9.33 2.28 -4.85
N ASP A 474 10.42 2.87 -4.33
CA ASP A 474 11.63 3.09 -5.12
C ASP A 474 12.36 1.79 -5.50
N ASP A 475 12.44 0.84 -4.57
CA ASP A 475 13.24 -0.39 -4.70
C ASP A 475 12.48 -1.69 -4.38
N GLY A 476 11.23 -1.59 -3.93
CA GLY A 476 10.43 -2.75 -3.56
C GLY A 476 10.83 -3.38 -2.23
N GLN A 477 11.47 -2.63 -1.32
CA GLN A 477 11.73 -3.07 0.05
C GLN A 477 10.42 -3.26 0.81
N ILE A 478 10.19 -4.47 1.31
CA ILE A 478 9.06 -4.73 2.21
C ILE A 478 9.45 -4.14 3.57
N LEU A 479 8.71 -3.13 4.01
CA LEU A 479 8.95 -2.46 5.30
C LEU A 479 8.38 -3.32 6.43
N TRP A 480 7.11 -3.70 6.28
CA TRP A 480 6.43 -4.64 7.16
C TRP A 480 5.38 -5.45 6.39
N LEU A 481 5.00 -6.59 6.95
CA LEU A 481 3.89 -7.42 6.49
C LEU A 481 3.13 -7.94 7.71
N ARG A 482 1.80 -7.91 7.66
CA ARG A 482 0.94 -8.54 8.66
C ARG A 482 0.03 -9.59 8.00
N THR A 483 -0.04 -10.78 8.57
CA THR A 483 -1.01 -11.81 8.17
C THR A 483 -2.32 -11.64 8.94
N TYR A 484 -3.42 -12.09 8.35
CA TYR A 484 -4.74 -12.08 8.98
C TYR A 484 -5.45 -13.42 8.76
N GLU A 485 -6.42 -13.70 9.62
CA GLU A 485 -7.22 -14.91 9.53
C GLU A 485 -8.17 -14.88 8.33
N ARG A 486 -8.16 -15.97 7.57
CA ARG A 486 -8.97 -16.15 6.36
C ARG A 486 -10.19 -16.99 6.65
N GLN A 487 -11.32 -16.61 6.07
CA GLN A 487 -12.55 -17.38 6.13
C GLN A 487 -12.54 -18.50 5.09
N SER A 488 -12.91 -19.71 5.49
CA SER A 488 -13.22 -20.83 4.58
C SER A 488 -14.66 -20.73 4.06
N ALA A 489 -14.99 -21.28 2.89
CA ALA A 489 -16.39 -21.36 2.46
C ALA A 489 -16.74 -22.58 1.62
N ASN A 490 -18.05 -22.80 1.53
CA ASN A 490 -18.67 -23.77 0.64
C ASN A 490 -18.77 -23.18 -0.77
N LEU A 491 -18.37 -23.97 -1.77
CA LEU A 491 -18.30 -23.58 -3.18
C LEU A 491 -19.55 -23.95 -3.99
N ASP A 492 -20.58 -24.55 -3.38
CA ASP A 492 -21.75 -25.05 -4.11
C ASP A 492 -22.63 -23.93 -4.71
N GLY A 493 -23.21 -24.22 -5.89
CA GLY A 493 -24.35 -23.49 -6.46
C GLY A 493 -24.02 -22.38 -7.46
N GLY A 494 -22.83 -22.35 -8.07
CA GLY A 494 -22.44 -21.33 -9.06
C GLY A 494 -22.44 -19.89 -8.51
N LYS A 495 -22.66 -19.75 -7.21
CA LYS A 495 -22.76 -18.52 -6.44
C LYS A 495 -21.98 -18.72 -5.14
N GLY A 496 -20.70 -19.08 -5.27
CA GLY A 496 -19.79 -19.10 -4.14
C GLY A 496 -19.98 -17.81 -3.33
N LYS A 497 -20.24 -17.94 -2.02
CA LYS A 497 -20.60 -16.84 -1.12
C LYS A 497 -19.56 -15.71 -1.01
N PHE A 498 -18.45 -15.80 -1.71
CA PHE A 498 -17.41 -14.78 -1.70
C PHE A 498 -17.61 -13.63 -2.69
N ASP A 499 -18.45 -13.75 -3.73
CA ASP A 499 -18.19 -12.92 -4.93
C ASP A 499 -19.27 -11.97 -5.48
N SER A 500 -20.57 -12.24 -5.36
CA SER A 500 -21.51 -11.51 -6.23
C SER A 500 -21.73 -10.03 -5.90
N TYR A 501 -21.33 -9.55 -4.72
CA TYR A 501 -21.54 -8.15 -4.32
C TYR A 501 -20.27 -7.38 -3.98
N ARG A 502 -19.08 -8.02 -3.84
CA ARG A 502 -17.85 -7.35 -3.37
C ARG A 502 -17.02 -6.73 -4.49
N GLY A 503 -17.12 -5.40 -4.63
CA GLY A 503 -16.20 -4.60 -5.45
C GLY A 503 -14.76 -4.66 -4.94
N PRO A 504 -13.80 -4.01 -5.63
CA PRO A 504 -12.40 -3.97 -5.19
C PRO A 504 -12.26 -3.52 -3.74
N SER A 505 -11.39 -4.19 -2.97
CA SER A 505 -11.14 -3.88 -1.55
C SER A 505 -9.67 -3.56 -1.28
N PRO A 506 -9.15 -2.43 -1.81
CA PRO A 506 -7.81 -1.96 -1.48
C PRO A 506 -7.69 -1.60 0.00
N CYS A 507 -6.45 -1.35 0.42
CA CYS A 507 -6.21 -0.52 1.60
C CYS A 507 -6.81 0.88 1.40
N VAL A 508 -7.06 1.59 2.49
CA VAL A 508 -7.28 3.03 2.50
C VAL A 508 -6.26 3.64 3.43
N TYR A 509 -5.47 4.60 2.94
CA TYR A 509 -4.52 5.33 3.76
C TYR A 509 -5.15 6.65 4.20
N HIS A 510 -5.05 6.97 5.48
CA HIS A 510 -5.44 8.27 5.99
C HIS A 510 -4.61 8.63 7.23
N ARG A 511 -3.85 9.73 7.15
CA ARG A 511 -3.12 10.34 8.27
C ARG A 511 -2.28 9.34 9.08
N GLY A 512 -1.47 8.52 8.41
CA GLY A 512 -0.59 7.55 9.09
C GLY A 512 -1.29 6.28 9.59
N ALA A 513 -2.56 6.06 9.26
CA ALA A 513 -3.26 4.81 9.48
C ALA A 513 -3.66 4.16 8.14
N VAL A 514 -3.67 2.82 8.12
CA VAL A 514 -4.11 2.01 6.99
C VAL A 514 -5.30 1.17 7.40
N TYR A 515 -6.41 1.36 6.69
CA TYR A 515 -7.67 0.66 6.90
C TYR A 515 -7.85 -0.39 5.82
N LEU A 516 -8.35 -1.58 6.19
CA LEU A 516 -8.62 -2.64 5.20
C LEU A 516 -9.71 -3.60 5.65
N SER A 517 -10.51 -4.05 4.67
CA SER A 517 -11.60 -5.02 4.83
C SER A 517 -11.40 -6.19 3.84
N PRO A 518 -10.45 -7.13 4.10
CA PRO A 518 -10.14 -8.18 3.14
C PRO A 518 -11.34 -9.00 2.68
N THR A 519 -11.40 -9.34 1.40
CA THR A 519 -12.53 -10.10 0.85
C THR A 519 -12.57 -11.54 1.34
N ASP A 520 -11.43 -12.06 1.81
CA ASP A 520 -11.27 -13.39 2.37
C ASP A 520 -11.26 -13.38 3.91
N SER A 521 -11.73 -12.32 4.57
CA SER A 521 -11.84 -12.23 6.03
C SER A 521 -13.19 -11.65 6.48
N LYS A 522 -13.56 -11.90 7.74
CA LYS A 522 -14.73 -11.29 8.39
C LYS A 522 -14.41 -9.99 9.13
N SER A 523 -13.12 -9.67 9.18
CA SER A 523 -12.60 -8.58 10.00
C SER A 523 -12.26 -7.35 9.16
N LEU A 524 -12.56 -6.20 9.75
CA LEU A 524 -12.05 -4.89 9.39
C LEU A 524 -10.87 -4.57 10.31
N PHE A 525 -9.78 -4.08 9.73
CA PHE A 525 -8.55 -3.77 10.46
C PHE A 525 -8.18 -2.31 10.26
N THR A 526 -7.58 -1.72 11.30
CA THR A 526 -6.75 -0.53 11.14
C THR A 526 -5.37 -0.80 11.70
N LEU A 527 -4.38 -0.46 10.90
CA LEU A 527 -2.97 -0.62 11.21
C LEU A 527 -2.28 0.74 11.26
N ASP A 528 -1.27 0.86 12.10
CA ASP A 528 -0.29 1.93 11.96
C ASP A 528 0.43 1.76 10.62
N ALA A 529 0.44 2.82 9.81
CA ALA A 529 0.94 2.77 8.45
C ALA A 529 2.46 2.56 8.37
N THR A 530 3.18 2.82 9.45
CA THR A 530 4.65 2.79 9.51
C THR A 530 5.16 1.48 10.07
N SER A 531 4.52 0.97 11.11
CA SER A 531 4.98 -0.21 11.84
C SER A 531 4.21 -1.48 11.45
N GLY A 532 3.00 -1.35 10.91
CA GLY A 532 2.08 -2.48 10.70
C GLY A 532 1.47 -3.03 11.99
N GLU A 533 1.62 -2.31 13.11
CA GLU A 533 0.94 -2.64 14.36
C GLU A 533 -0.56 -2.48 14.22
N LYS A 534 -1.32 -3.38 14.88
CA LYS A 534 -2.78 -3.35 14.84
C LYS A 534 -3.29 -2.33 15.84
N LEU A 535 -3.87 -1.24 15.35
CA LEU A 535 -4.48 -0.20 16.18
C LEU A 535 -5.85 -0.64 16.70
N TRP A 536 -6.66 -1.25 15.83
CA TRP A 536 -7.93 -1.87 16.21
C TRP A 536 -8.39 -2.91 15.17
N GLN A 537 -9.34 -3.75 15.58
CA GLN A 537 -10.01 -4.75 14.74
C GLN A 537 -11.49 -4.81 15.09
N HIS A 538 -12.32 -4.97 14.07
CA HIS A 538 -13.75 -5.20 14.25
C HIS A 538 -14.19 -6.38 13.37
N GLU A 539 -14.90 -7.35 13.96
CA GLU A 539 -15.37 -8.54 13.24
C GLU A 539 -16.88 -8.46 13.03
N THR A 540 -17.35 -8.99 11.89
CA THR A 540 -18.79 -9.13 11.63
C THR A 540 -19.20 -10.57 11.38
N ALA A 541 -20.40 -10.91 11.84
CA ALA A 541 -20.92 -12.28 11.75
C ALA A 541 -21.00 -12.80 10.30
N ASP A 542 -21.39 -11.93 9.37
CA ASP A 542 -21.57 -12.21 7.94
C ASP A 542 -20.40 -11.76 7.06
N GLY A 543 -19.39 -11.13 7.67
CA GLY A 543 -18.21 -10.59 7.03
C GLY A 543 -18.46 -9.39 6.13
N SER A 544 -19.68 -8.84 6.01
CA SER A 544 -20.13 -7.94 4.93
C SER A 544 -19.50 -6.54 4.89
N LEU A 545 -18.59 -6.22 5.82
CA LEU A 545 -18.03 -4.88 5.95
C LEU A 545 -17.14 -4.44 4.80
N ARG A 546 -17.23 -3.16 4.44
CA ARG A 546 -16.29 -2.46 3.55
C ARG A 546 -16.00 -1.05 4.01
N VAL A 547 -14.75 -0.66 3.90
CA VAL A 547 -14.39 0.76 3.94
C VAL A 547 -14.86 1.40 2.63
N LEU A 548 -15.71 2.43 2.72
CA LEU A 548 -16.18 3.18 1.55
C LEU A 548 -15.40 4.47 1.34
N SER A 549 -15.15 5.21 2.41
CA SER A 549 -14.49 6.51 2.36
C SER A 549 -13.91 6.89 3.70
N ILE A 550 -12.90 7.75 3.67
CA ILE A 550 -12.35 8.40 4.87
C ILE A 550 -12.09 9.86 4.54
N GLN A 551 -12.85 10.77 5.18
CA GLN A 551 -12.60 12.21 5.15
C GLN A 551 -12.35 12.69 6.57
N ASP A 552 -13.41 12.99 7.32
CA ASP A 552 -13.34 13.31 8.77
C ASP A 552 -13.73 12.11 9.65
N GLN A 553 -14.54 11.20 9.11
CA GLN A 553 -14.98 9.96 9.74
C GLN A 553 -14.81 8.78 8.78
N LEU A 554 -14.63 7.60 9.35
CA LEU A 554 -14.54 6.34 8.61
C LEU A 554 -15.95 5.88 8.24
N GLN A 555 -16.31 5.91 6.96
CA GLN A 555 -17.59 5.38 6.51
C GLN A 555 -17.46 3.91 6.12
N ILE A 556 -18.33 3.09 6.69
CA ILE A 556 -18.32 1.64 6.53
C ILE A 556 -19.67 1.20 5.94
N GLN A 557 -19.64 0.37 4.90
CA GLN A 557 -20.82 -0.34 4.43
C GLN A 557 -20.92 -1.68 5.12
N SER A 558 -22.09 -2.04 5.65
CA SER A 558 -22.43 -3.40 6.08
C SER A 558 -23.65 -3.93 5.31
N SER A 559 -23.96 -5.22 5.47
CA SER A 559 -25.21 -5.83 4.98
C SER A 559 -26.48 -5.17 5.54
N GLN A 560 -26.38 -4.48 6.68
CA GLN A 560 -27.48 -3.78 7.34
C GLN A 560 -27.60 -2.31 6.92
N GLY A 561 -26.69 -1.81 6.07
CA GLY A 561 -26.68 -0.43 5.58
C GLY A 561 -25.38 0.31 5.82
N LEU A 562 -25.39 1.62 5.55
CA LEU A 562 -24.27 2.52 5.78
C LEU A 562 -24.13 2.83 7.28
N GLN A 563 -22.93 2.72 7.83
CA GLN A 563 -22.58 3.08 9.20
C GLN A 563 -21.45 4.12 9.18
N ALA A 564 -21.51 5.09 10.08
CA ALA A 564 -20.53 6.16 10.25
C ALA A 564 -19.73 5.97 11.54
#